data_AF-A0A8S3THD1-F1
#
_entry.id   AF-A0A8S3THD1-F1
#
_cell.length_a   1.000
_cell.length_b   1.000
_cell.length_c   1.000
_cell.angle_alpha   90.00
_cell.angle_beta   90.00
_cell.angle_gamma   90.00
#
_symmetry.space_group_name_H-M   'P 1'
#
loop_
_entity.id
_entity.type
_entity.pdbx_description
1 polymer ?
#
loop_
_entity_poly.entity_id
_entity_poly.type
_entity_poly.pdbx_seq_one_letter_code
_entity_poly.pdbx_strand_id
1 'polypeptide(L)'
;MINVLITGKNEPIPPLVPWKVAEKNLPWGVMILLGGGFALAHIGEESGLSKWLGNELAVFSDLEPWLMNLVLCVVVAAATEVTSNTAICTLMMPIMAQIALQLQLNPLYIMFPTAIATSFSFMLPVATPPNAVVFSYGHLRVIDMVMVGFMMNIIGILVLILGTETWGASAFNFHTFPDIFKTNNNVSDIAQNITLLVNGTCLCSNLTMT
;
A
#
# COMPACT_ATOMS: atom_id res chain seq x y z
N MET A 1 -19.27 -42.80 -0.35
CA MET A 1 -18.55 -43.73 -1.25
C MET A 1 -17.18 -43.14 -1.52
N ILE A 2 -16.27 -43.24 -0.54
CA ILE A 2 -14.90 -42.73 -0.60
C ILE A 2 -14.01 -43.96 -0.77
N ASN A 3 -13.64 -44.28 -2.00
CA ASN A 3 -12.68 -45.36 -2.27
C ASN A 3 -11.26 -44.77 -2.21
N VAL A 4 -10.72 -44.78 -0.99
CA VAL A 4 -9.29 -44.69 -0.73
C VAL A 4 -8.66 -46.01 -1.15
N LEU A 5 -8.25 -46.10 -2.42
CA LEU A 5 -7.37 -47.15 -2.90
C LEU A 5 -5.93 -46.74 -2.53
N ILE A 6 -5.47 -47.23 -1.37
CA ILE A 6 -4.06 -47.26 -1.02
C ILE A 6 -3.41 -48.31 -1.95
N THR A 7 -2.94 -47.85 -3.11
CA THR A 7 -2.05 -48.63 -3.97
C THR A 7 -0.70 -48.75 -3.27
N GLY A 8 -0.30 -49.98 -2.93
CA GLY A 8 0.96 -50.33 -2.29
C GLY A 8 2.18 -50.22 -3.23
N LYS A 9 2.27 -49.11 -3.96
CA LYS A 9 3.36 -48.81 -4.88
C LYS A 9 3.90 -47.44 -4.47
N ASN A 10 5.22 -47.32 -4.29
CA ASN A 10 5.94 -46.05 -4.11
C ASN A 10 5.90 -45.20 -5.40
N GLU A 11 4.73 -45.08 -6.02
CA GLU A 11 4.52 -44.20 -7.16
C GLU A 11 4.11 -42.83 -6.60
N PRO A 12 4.78 -41.76 -7.01
CA PRO A 12 4.45 -40.42 -6.55
C PRO A 12 2.99 -40.13 -6.90
N ILE A 13 2.18 -39.88 -5.88
CA ILE A 13 0.78 -39.47 -6.01
C ILE A 13 0.69 -38.29 -6.99
N PRO A 14 -0.11 -38.38 -8.06
CA PRO A 14 -0.23 -37.30 -9.03
C PRO A 14 -0.79 -36.05 -8.33
N PRO A 15 -0.16 -34.87 -8.50
CA PRO A 15 -0.60 -33.65 -7.84
C PRO A 15 -1.98 -33.22 -8.37
N LEU A 16 -2.85 -32.77 -7.46
CA LEU A 16 -4.21 -32.33 -7.77
C LEU A 16 -4.23 -31.12 -8.73
N VAL A 17 -3.21 -30.25 -8.63
CA VAL A 17 -2.95 -29.16 -9.57
C VAL A 17 -1.53 -29.33 -10.12
N PRO A 18 -1.38 -29.70 -11.41
CA PRO A 18 -0.06 -29.80 -12.04
C PRO A 18 0.64 -28.44 -12.02
N TRP A 19 1.96 -28.41 -11.81
CA TRP A 19 2.74 -27.17 -11.81
C TRP A 19 2.49 -26.30 -13.06
N LYS A 20 2.39 -26.93 -14.25
CA LYS A 20 2.07 -26.23 -15.51
C LYS A 20 0.72 -25.48 -15.47
N VAL A 21 -0.25 -25.99 -14.71
CA VAL A 21 -1.55 -25.34 -14.52
C VAL A 21 -1.43 -24.18 -13.53
N ALA A 22 -0.67 -24.35 -12.44
CA ALA A 22 -0.41 -23.27 -11.50
C ALA A 22 0.37 -22.12 -12.17
N GLU A 23 1.47 -22.42 -12.85
CA GLU A 23 2.32 -21.46 -13.57
C GLU A 23 1.53 -20.64 -14.60
N LYS A 24 0.61 -21.27 -15.33
CA LYS A 24 -0.21 -20.57 -16.34
C LYS A 24 -1.27 -19.66 -15.71
N ASN A 25 -1.84 -20.04 -14.57
CA ASN A 25 -2.94 -19.31 -13.93
C ASN A 25 -2.45 -18.28 -12.91
N LEU A 26 -1.18 -18.30 -12.53
CA LEU A 26 -0.60 -17.33 -11.61
C LEU A 26 -0.40 -15.98 -12.31
N PRO A 27 -0.92 -14.87 -11.75
CA PRO A 27 -0.73 -13.54 -12.31
C PRO A 27 0.67 -13.01 -11.96
N TRP A 28 1.70 -13.52 -12.62
CA TRP A 28 3.11 -13.15 -12.40
C TRP A 28 3.37 -11.64 -12.43
N GLY A 29 2.63 -10.91 -13.29
CA GLY A 29 2.70 -9.45 -13.35
C GLY A 29 2.36 -8.78 -12.02
N VAL A 30 1.35 -9.28 -11.29
CA VAL A 30 0.97 -8.74 -9.98
C VAL A 30 2.05 -9.02 -8.93
N MET A 31 2.66 -10.21 -8.96
CA MET A 31 3.78 -10.52 -8.05
C MET A 31 4.98 -9.61 -8.27
N ILE A 32 5.38 -9.41 -9.53
CA ILE A 32 6.51 -8.51 -9.87
C ILE A 32 6.17 -7.07 -9.49
N LEU A 33 4.92 -6.64 -9.72
CA LEU A 33 4.47 -5.29 -9.40
C LEU A 33 4.42 -5.04 -7.89
N LEU A 34 4.02 -6.03 -7.09
CA LEU A 34 4.11 -5.99 -5.62
C LEU A 34 5.54 -5.86 -5.14
N GLY A 35 6.46 -6.66 -5.69
CA GLY A 35 7.89 -6.53 -5.41
C GLY A 35 8.45 -5.15 -5.80
N GLY A 36 8.05 -4.63 -6.95
CA GLY A 36 8.42 -3.29 -7.41
C GLY A 36 7.87 -2.17 -6.52
N GLY A 37 6.64 -2.32 -6.02
CA GLY A 37 6.04 -1.37 -5.06
C GLY A 37 6.81 -1.31 -3.74
N PHE A 38 7.20 -2.46 -3.19
CA PHE A 38 8.05 -2.50 -1.99
C PHE A 38 9.46 -1.95 -2.24
N ALA A 39 10.05 -2.22 -3.40
CA ALA A 39 11.32 -1.62 -3.78
C ALA A 39 11.22 -0.09 -3.88
N LEU A 40 10.14 0.43 -4.48
CA LEU A 40 9.88 1.87 -4.58
C LEU A 40 9.67 2.49 -3.19
N ALA A 41 8.97 1.79 -2.28
CA ALA A 41 8.81 2.20 -0.89
C ALA A 41 10.16 2.44 -0.20
N HIS A 42 11.06 1.46 -0.36
CA HIS A 42 12.38 1.48 0.25
C HIS A 42 13.25 2.59 -0.37
N ILE A 43 13.24 2.71 -1.70
CA ILE A 43 13.95 3.79 -2.40
C ILE A 43 13.40 5.17 -1.99
N GLY A 44 12.10 5.31 -1.74
CA GLY A 44 11.50 6.56 -1.25
C GLY A 44 11.95 6.97 0.16
N GLU A 45 12.32 5.99 0.99
CA GLU A 45 12.93 6.21 2.30
C GLU A 45 14.43 6.54 2.17
N GLU A 46 15.18 5.73 1.43
CA GLU A 46 16.64 5.92 1.25
C GLU A 46 16.97 7.21 0.49
N SER A 47 16.18 7.57 -0.53
CA SER A 47 16.36 8.82 -1.30
C SER A 47 16.03 10.08 -0.50
N GLY A 48 15.38 9.94 0.67
CA GLY A 48 14.89 11.07 1.45
C GLY A 48 13.68 11.78 0.85
N LEU A 49 13.08 11.24 -0.22
CA LEU A 49 11.87 11.80 -0.85
C LEU A 49 10.70 11.85 0.15
N SER A 50 10.55 10.82 0.99
CA SER A 50 9.58 10.78 2.08
C SER A 50 9.72 11.96 3.05
N LYS A 51 10.95 12.29 3.46
CA LYS A 51 11.24 13.44 4.35
C LYS A 51 10.99 14.77 3.66
N TRP A 52 11.42 14.90 2.40
CA TRP A 52 11.18 16.11 1.61
C TRP A 52 9.68 16.37 1.41
N LEU A 53 8.94 15.34 1.00
CA LEU A 53 7.48 15.40 0.82
C LEU A 53 6.76 15.70 2.13
N GLY A 54 7.23 15.10 3.24
CA GLY A 54 6.74 15.40 4.58
C GLY A 54 6.95 16.84 5.01
N ASN A 55 8.09 17.45 4.69
CA ASN A 55 8.36 18.85 4.98
C ASN A 55 7.49 19.81 4.16
N GLU A 56 7.26 19.51 2.88
CA GLU A 56 6.32 20.27 2.04
C GLU A 56 4.87 20.11 2.55
N LEU A 57 4.51 18.90 2.99
CA LEU A 57 3.21 18.62 3.62
C LEU A 57 3.09 19.18 5.04
N ALA A 58 4.20 19.50 5.71
CA ALA A 58 4.18 20.12 7.04
C ALA A 58 3.59 21.54 6.99
N VAL A 59 3.63 22.22 5.84
CA VAL A 59 2.88 23.47 5.61
C VAL A 59 1.37 23.24 5.73
N PHE A 60 0.92 22.01 5.47
CA PHE A 60 -0.46 21.57 5.65
C PHE A 60 -0.69 20.85 6.99
N SER A 61 0.27 20.85 7.92
CA SER A 61 0.11 20.18 9.23
C SER A 61 -0.98 20.80 10.11
N ASP A 62 -1.35 22.06 9.85
CA ASP A 62 -2.50 22.71 10.49
C ASP A 62 -3.86 22.31 9.87
N LEU A 63 -3.87 21.58 8.73
CA LEU A 63 -5.13 21.08 8.17
C LEU A 63 -5.65 19.89 8.97
N GLU A 64 -6.98 19.83 9.08
CA GLU A 64 -7.65 18.68 9.67
C GLU A 64 -7.36 17.40 8.87
N PRO A 65 -7.07 16.26 9.54
CA PRO A 65 -6.68 15.00 8.88
C PRO A 65 -7.63 14.51 7.78
N TRP A 66 -8.93 14.80 7.89
CA TRP A 66 -9.94 14.42 6.90
C TRP A 66 -9.72 15.11 5.55
N LEU A 67 -9.23 16.35 5.56
CA LEU A 67 -9.01 17.13 4.33
C LEU A 67 -7.81 16.60 3.56
N MET A 68 -6.77 16.16 4.27
CA MET A 68 -5.65 15.47 3.66
C MET A 68 -6.08 14.13 3.04
N ASN A 69 -6.88 13.35 3.76
CA ASN A 69 -7.41 12.10 3.24
C ASN A 69 -8.23 12.31 1.96
N LEU A 70 -9.03 13.39 1.91
CA LEU A 70 -9.78 13.78 0.71
C LEU A 70 -8.86 14.09 -0.47
N VAL A 71 -7.81 14.90 -0.28
CA VAL A 71 -6.86 15.25 -1.35
C VAL A 71 -6.16 13.99 -1.88
N LEU A 72 -5.71 13.10 -1.00
CA LEU A 72 -5.04 11.86 -1.40
C LEU A 72 -5.98 10.92 -2.17
N CYS A 73 -7.22 10.77 -1.70
CA CYS A 73 -8.24 9.98 -2.41
C CYS A 73 -8.54 10.55 -3.81
N VAL A 74 -8.61 11.88 -3.96
CA VAL A 74 -8.82 12.53 -5.27
C VAL A 74 -7.65 12.28 -6.21
N VAL A 75 -6.41 12.42 -5.72
CA VAL A 75 -5.20 12.18 -6.52
C VAL A 75 -5.15 10.72 -7.00
N VAL A 76 -5.45 9.76 -6.11
CA VAL A 76 -5.45 8.34 -6.45
C VAL A 76 -6.61 7.97 -7.37
N ALA A 77 -7.81 8.51 -7.14
CA ALA A 77 -8.95 8.33 -8.03
C ALA A 77 -8.66 8.87 -9.45
N ALA A 78 -7.97 10.01 -9.58
CA ALA A 78 -7.54 10.51 -10.88
C ALA A 78 -6.46 9.61 -11.53
N ALA A 79 -5.48 9.14 -10.75
CA ALA A 79 -4.41 8.28 -11.25
C ALA A 79 -4.91 6.88 -11.68
N THR A 80 -5.98 6.37 -11.07
CA THR A 80 -6.56 5.06 -11.41
C THR A 80 -7.39 5.05 -12.70
N GLU A 81 -7.65 6.22 -13.30
CA GLU A 81 -8.37 6.29 -14.59
C GLU A 81 -7.47 5.91 -15.77
N VAL A 82 -6.16 6.05 -15.62
CA VAL A 82 -5.18 5.76 -16.68
C VAL A 82 -4.37 4.47 -16.43
N THR A 83 -4.53 3.88 -15.25
CA THR A 83 -3.73 2.75 -14.76
C THR A 83 -4.64 1.65 -14.22
N SER A 84 -4.20 0.39 -14.29
CA SER A 84 -4.93 -0.70 -13.64
C SER A 84 -5.08 -0.45 -12.13
N ASN A 85 -6.29 -0.63 -11.59
CA ASN A 85 -6.63 -0.41 -10.18
C ASN A 85 -5.67 -1.14 -9.22
N THR A 86 -5.33 -2.39 -9.54
CA THR A 86 -4.40 -3.18 -8.72
C THR A 86 -2.96 -2.65 -8.81
N ALA A 87 -2.57 -2.14 -9.98
CA ALA A 87 -1.24 -1.59 -10.19
C ALA A 87 -1.04 -0.30 -9.39
N ILE A 88 -1.98 0.64 -9.50
CA ILE A 88 -1.89 1.90 -8.75
C ILE A 88 -2.02 1.68 -7.24
N CYS A 89 -2.89 0.77 -6.80
CA CYS A 89 -3.03 0.43 -5.37
C CYS A 89 -1.70 -0.05 -4.78
N THR A 90 -1.03 -0.97 -5.48
CA THR A 90 0.23 -1.55 -5.03
C THR A 90 1.37 -0.54 -5.02
N LEU A 91 1.37 0.42 -5.95
CA LEU A 91 2.36 1.50 -6.00
C LEU A 91 2.09 2.59 -4.95
N MET A 92 0.84 2.94 -4.71
CA MET A 92 0.46 4.04 -3.80
C MET A 92 0.46 3.63 -2.33
N MET A 93 0.06 2.39 -2.00
CA MET A 93 0.06 1.87 -0.62
C MET A 93 1.36 2.14 0.16
N PRO A 94 2.57 1.83 -0.35
CA PRO A 94 3.80 2.14 0.36
C PRO A 94 4.06 3.64 0.52
N ILE A 95 3.70 4.45 -0.47
CA ILE A 95 3.85 5.91 -0.43
C ILE A 95 2.96 6.50 0.67
N MET A 96 1.70 6.04 0.74
CA MET A 96 0.75 6.46 1.78
C MET A 96 1.22 6.06 3.18
N ALA A 97 1.82 4.88 3.32
CA ALA A 97 2.41 4.45 4.59
C ALA A 97 3.53 5.39 5.05
N GLN A 98 4.44 5.78 4.15
CA GLN A 98 5.53 6.70 4.48
C GLN A 98 5.03 8.11 4.83
N ILE A 99 4.04 8.62 4.09
CA ILE A 99 3.39 9.92 4.39
C ILE A 99 2.74 9.89 5.77
N ALA A 100 2.02 8.81 6.10
CA ALA A 100 1.36 8.67 7.41
C ALA A 100 2.36 8.66 8.56
N LEU A 101 3.48 7.94 8.41
CA LEU A 101 4.55 7.90 9.41
C LEU A 101 5.17 9.29 9.63
N GLN A 102 5.40 10.03 8.55
CA GLN A 102 6.01 11.36 8.59
C GLN A 102 5.09 12.42 9.24
N LEU A 103 3.78 12.24 9.11
CA LEU A 103 2.76 13.09 9.73
C LEU A 103 2.29 12.59 11.11
N GLN A 104 2.90 11.51 11.62
CA GLN A 104 2.55 10.88 12.90
C GLN A 104 1.07 10.46 13.00
N LEU A 105 0.45 10.15 11.86
CA LEU A 105 -0.92 9.64 11.78
C LEU A 105 -0.89 8.12 11.68
N ASN A 106 -1.97 7.48 12.12
CA ASN A 106 -2.11 6.04 11.97
C ASN A 106 -2.09 5.68 10.47
N PRO A 107 -1.14 4.86 9.97
CA PRO A 107 -1.06 4.51 8.54
C PRO A 107 -2.35 3.91 7.99
N LEU A 108 -3.09 3.18 8.83
CA LEU A 108 -4.35 2.57 8.44
C LEU A 108 -5.42 3.61 8.07
N TYR A 109 -5.39 4.79 8.69
CA TYR A 109 -6.35 5.87 8.44
C TYR A 109 -6.26 6.41 7.01
N ILE A 110 -5.05 6.47 6.43
CA ILE A 110 -4.83 6.96 5.06
C ILE A 110 -4.88 5.80 4.06
N MET A 111 -4.28 4.66 4.39
CA MET A 111 -4.17 3.52 3.47
C MET A 111 -5.51 2.87 3.16
N PHE A 112 -6.40 2.73 4.16
CA PHE A 112 -7.70 2.08 3.98
C PHE A 112 -8.62 2.80 2.97
N PRO A 113 -8.96 4.09 3.15
CA PRO A 113 -9.78 4.80 2.17
C PRO A 113 -9.08 4.90 0.82
N THR A 114 -7.77 5.16 0.79
CA THR A 114 -7.02 5.24 -0.47
C THR A 114 -7.09 3.93 -1.26
N ALA A 115 -6.98 2.77 -0.60
CA ALA A 115 -7.11 1.47 -1.26
C ALA A 115 -8.51 1.29 -1.89
N ILE A 116 -9.57 1.73 -1.23
CA ILE A 116 -10.93 1.69 -1.79
C ILE A 116 -11.06 2.68 -2.95
N ALA A 117 -10.49 3.88 -2.83
CA ALA A 117 -10.51 4.90 -3.87
C ALA A 117 -9.85 4.44 -5.19
N THR A 118 -8.85 3.54 -5.14
CA THR A 118 -8.26 2.93 -6.35
C THR A 118 -9.26 2.10 -7.17
N SER A 119 -10.39 1.73 -6.58
CA SER A 119 -11.45 1.01 -7.30
C SER A 119 -12.45 1.95 -7.98
N PHE A 120 -12.43 3.26 -7.68
CA PHE A 120 -13.30 4.27 -8.27
C PHE A 120 -12.72 4.74 -9.60
N SER A 121 -12.81 3.88 -10.60
CA SER A 121 -12.32 4.10 -11.97
C SER A 121 -13.51 4.11 -12.93
N PHE A 122 -14.20 5.25 -13.02
CA PHE A 122 -15.49 5.40 -13.71
C PHE A 122 -15.43 6.35 -14.91
N MET A 123 -14.36 7.13 -15.05
CA MET A 123 -14.26 8.24 -16.01
C MET A 123 -13.81 7.80 -17.41
N LEU A 124 -12.89 6.84 -17.51
CA LEU A 124 -12.35 6.38 -18.79
C LEU A 124 -12.77 4.95 -19.17
N PRO A 125 -13.12 4.69 -20.44
CA PRO A 125 -13.48 3.35 -20.91
C PRO A 125 -12.31 2.37 -20.90
N VAL A 126 -11.07 2.87 -20.96
CA VAL A 126 -9.85 2.06 -21.01
C VAL A 126 -9.46 1.52 -19.62
N ALA A 127 -9.97 2.14 -18.56
CA ALA A 127 -9.46 1.94 -17.21
C ALA A 127 -9.88 0.58 -16.60
N THR A 128 -11.09 0.11 -16.91
CA THR A 128 -11.63 -1.13 -16.37
C THR A 128 -12.41 -1.95 -17.42
N PRO A 129 -12.30 -3.31 -17.42
CA PRO A 129 -12.97 -4.16 -18.41
C PRO A 129 -14.50 -3.98 -18.49
N PRO A 130 -15.25 -3.81 -17.39
CA PRO A 130 -16.69 -3.53 -17.44
C PRO A 130 -17.02 -2.24 -18.23
N ASN A 131 -16.25 -1.18 -17.99
CA ASN A 131 -16.39 0.11 -18.67
C ASN A 131 -16.10 -0.03 -20.18
N ALA A 132 -15.08 -0.78 -20.55
CA ALA A 132 -14.74 -1.08 -21.94
C ALA A 132 -15.84 -1.89 -22.66
N VAL A 133 -16.44 -2.86 -21.97
CA VAL A 133 -17.53 -3.69 -22.53
C VAL A 133 -18.74 -2.82 -22.84
N VAL A 134 -19.19 -1.99 -21.89
CA VAL A 134 -20.36 -1.11 -22.10
C VAL A 134 -20.10 -0.08 -23.21
N PHE A 135 -18.89 0.47 -23.28
CA PHE A 135 -18.50 1.41 -24.35
C PHE A 135 -18.57 0.76 -25.74
N SER A 136 -18.12 -0.50 -25.87
CA SER A 136 -18.14 -1.24 -27.14
C SER A 136 -19.56 -1.53 -27.65
N TYR A 137 -20.52 -1.81 -26.76
CA TYR A 137 -21.91 -2.10 -27.13
C TYR A 137 -22.80 -0.85 -27.23
N GLY A 138 -22.50 0.21 -26.49
CA GLY A 138 -23.43 1.31 -26.23
C GLY A 138 -23.46 2.47 -27.23
N HIS A 139 -22.58 2.50 -28.26
CA HIS A 139 -22.41 3.68 -29.14
C HIS A 139 -22.23 5.01 -28.37
N LEU A 140 -21.63 4.95 -27.18
CA LEU A 140 -21.45 6.10 -26.29
C LEU A 140 -20.25 6.93 -26.75
N ARG A 141 -20.32 8.25 -26.59
CA ARG A 141 -19.16 9.11 -26.79
C ARG A 141 -18.30 9.09 -25.53
N VAL A 142 -16.99 9.17 -25.69
CA VAL A 142 -16.04 9.21 -24.55
C VAL A 142 -16.38 10.35 -23.58
N ILE A 143 -16.84 11.50 -24.09
CA ILE A 143 -17.16 12.67 -23.26
C ILE A 143 -18.37 12.44 -22.34
N ASP A 144 -19.36 11.67 -22.79
CA ASP A 144 -20.57 11.37 -22.00
C ASP A 144 -20.21 10.47 -20.82
N MET A 145 -19.30 9.52 -21.06
CA MET A 145 -18.76 8.62 -20.04
C MET A 145 -17.88 9.37 -19.02
N VAL A 146 -17.03 10.28 -19.49
CA VAL A 146 -16.17 11.11 -18.62
C VAL A 146 -17.02 12.00 -17.69
N MET A 147 -18.06 12.66 -18.19
CA MET A 147 -18.91 13.49 -17.33
C MET A 147 -19.63 12.68 -16.25
N VAL A 148 -20.24 11.55 -16.62
CA VAL A 148 -20.96 10.69 -15.68
C VAL A 148 -19.99 10.05 -14.68
N GLY A 149 -18.84 9.59 -15.15
CA GLY A 149 -17.79 9.02 -14.31
C GLY A 149 -17.21 10.02 -13.33
N PHE A 150 -16.98 11.26 -13.75
CA PHE A 150 -16.52 12.32 -12.86
C PHE A 150 -17.52 12.61 -11.72
N MET A 151 -18.83 12.68 -12.03
CA MET A 151 -19.85 12.83 -10.99
C MET A 151 -19.87 11.64 -10.04
N MET A 152 -19.72 10.41 -10.57
CA MET A 152 -19.68 9.21 -9.74
C MET A 152 -18.43 9.16 -8.84
N ASN A 153 -17.26 9.59 -9.35
CA ASN A 153 -16.03 9.68 -8.56
C ASN A 153 -16.20 10.68 -7.39
N ILE A 154 -16.81 11.84 -7.62
CA ILE A 154 -17.08 12.82 -6.56
C ILE A 154 -17.99 12.21 -5.48
N ILE A 155 -19.11 11.60 -5.90
CA ILE A 155 -20.05 10.98 -4.96
C ILE A 155 -19.37 9.85 -4.19
N GLY A 156 -18.61 9.00 -4.86
CA GLY A 156 -17.87 7.89 -4.27
C GLY A 156 -16.85 8.35 -3.24
N ILE A 157 -16.06 9.38 -3.55
CA ILE A 157 -15.08 9.96 -2.62
C ILE A 157 -15.79 10.59 -1.41
N LEU A 158 -16.88 11.32 -1.61
CA LEU A 158 -17.64 11.91 -0.49
C LEU A 158 -18.20 10.84 0.45
N VAL A 159 -18.82 9.79 -0.10
CA VAL A 159 -19.33 8.66 0.69
C VAL A 159 -18.19 7.94 1.42
N LEU A 160 -17.05 7.77 0.77
CA LEU A 160 -15.87 7.12 1.34
C LEU A 160 -15.29 7.91 2.52
N ILE A 161 -15.12 9.23 2.36
CA ILE A 161 -14.65 10.11 3.44
C ILE A 161 -15.64 10.09 4.60
N LEU A 162 -16.94 10.29 4.33
CA LEU A 162 -17.96 10.23 5.37
C LEU A 162 -17.95 8.88 6.10
N GLY A 163 -17.86 7.76 5.38
CA GLY A 163 -17.80 6.43 5.97
C GLY A 163 -16.54 6.20 6.81
N THR A 164 -15.40 6.75 6.39
CA THR A 164 -14.13 6.66 7.12
C THR A 164 -14.20 7.45 8.43
N GLU A 165 -14.75 8.67 8.40
CA GLU A 165 -14.92 9.52 9.59
C GLU A 165 -16.00 8.98 10.54
N THR A 166 -17.09 8.39 10.05
CA THR A 166 -18.17 7.90 10.92
C THR A 166 -17.97 6.48 11.42
N TRP A 167 -17.75 5.52 10.52
CA TRP A 167 -17.72 4.09 10.85
C TRP A 167 -16.29 3.61 11.01
N GLY A 168 -15.38 4.12 10.19
CA GLY A 168 -13.97 3.79 10.27
C GLY A 168 -13.35 4.19 11.61
N ALA A 169 -13.60 5.42 12.07
CA ALA A 169 -13.11 5.90 13.36
C ALA A 169 -13.59 5.03 14.54
N SER A 170 -14.85 4.60 14.53
CA SER A 170 -15.44 3.76 15.58
C SER A 170 -14.99 2.30 15.52
N ALA A 171 -14.71 1.76 14.32
CA ALA A 171 -14.33 0.36 14.15
C ALA A 171 -12.82 0.12 14.36
N PHE A 172 -11.98 1.09 13.99
CA PHE A 172 -10.52 0.93 13.94
C PHE A 172 -9.73 1.85 14.87
N ASN A 173 -10.39 2.75 15.63
CA ASN A 173 -9.74 3.72 16.53
C ASN A 173 -8.60 4.49 15.85
N PHE A 174 -8.89 5.14 14.73
CA PHE A 174 -7.90 5.82 13.89
C PHE A 174 -7.15 6.98 14.58
N HIS A 175 -7.66 7.51 15.69
CA HIS A 175 -7.04 8.61 16.45
C HIS A 175 -5.85 8.18 17.32
N THR A 176 -5.66 6.88 17.54
CA THR A 176 -4.50 6.35 18.26
C THR A 176 -3.42 5.89 17.29
N PHE A 177 -2.26 6.53 17.34
CA PHE A 177 -1.07 6.09 16.60
C PHE A 177 -0.57 4.76 17.20
N PRO A 178 -0.38 3.70 16.38
CA PRO A 178 0.06 2.39 16.89
C PRO A 178 1.45 2.47 17.52
N ASP A 179 1.62 1.90 18.72
CA ASP A 179 2.89 1.93 19.46
C ASP A 179 4.05 1.24 18.72
N ILE A 180 3.75 0.35 17.76
CA ILE A 180 4.72 -0.35 16.91
C ILE A 180 5.58 0.62 16.09
N PHE A 181 5.03 1.78 15.71
CA PHE A 181 5.73 2.80 14.93
C PHE A 181 6.28 3.93 15.78
N LYS A 182 5.97 3.95 17.09
CA LYS A 182 6.65 4.86 18.01
C LYS A 182 8.07 4.31 18.14
N THR A 183 9.02 4.95 17.46
CA THR A 183 10.44 4.67 17.67
C THR A 183 10.69 4.73 19.17
N ASN A 184 10.98 3.59 19.79
CA ASN A 184 11.47 3.57 21.15
C ASN A 184 12.75 4.40 21.15
N ASN A 185 12.73 5.57 21.78
CA ASN A 185 13.89 6.43 22.02
C ASN A 185 15.04 5.71 22.77
N ASN A 186 14.86 4.43 23.10
CA ASN A 186 15.89 3.54 23.63
C ASN A 186 16.93 3.11 22.57
N VAL A 187 16.71 3.35 21.27
CA VAL A 187 17.76 3.07 20.26
C VAL A 187 18.93 4.06 20.39
N SER A 188 18.69 5.30 20.85
CA SER A 188 19.77 6.23 21.24
C SER A 188 20.52 5.75 22.49
N ASP A 189 19.85 5.09 23.45
CA ASP A 189 20.48 4.55 24.66
C ASP A 189 21.27 3.26 24.36
N ILE A 190 20.78 2.43 23.42
CA ILE A 190 21.51 1.23 22.96
C ILE A 190 22.73 1.64 22.13
N ALA A 191 22.63 2.68 21.28
CA ALA A 191 23.78 3.20 20.55
C ALA A 191 24.84 3.78 21.51
N GLN A 192 24.44 4.49 22.56
CA GLN A 192 25.39 4.99 23.58
C GLN A 192 26.04 3.86 24.40
N ASN A 193 25.28 2.83 24.78
CA ASN A 193 25.82 1.67 25.48
C ASN A 193 26.76 0.80 24.60
N ILE A 194 26.46 0.67 23.30
CA ILE A 194 27.33 -0.02 22.35
C ILE A 194 28.62 0.79 22.11
N THR A 195 28.56 2.12 22.08
CA THR A 195 29.76 2.97 21.96
C THR A 195 30.68 2.84 23.18
N LEU A 196 30.12 2.66 24.39
CA LEU A 196 30.89 2.35 25.60
C LEU A 196 31.49 0.94 25.59
N LEU A 197 30.80 -0.06 25.01
CA LEU A 197 31.34 -1.41 24.85
C LEU A 197 32.46 -1.46 23.81
N VAL A 198 32.35 -0.75 22.70
CA VAL A 198 33.40 -0.67 21.66
C VAL A 198 34.63 0.10 22.14
N ASN A 199 34.45 1.17 22.93
CA ASN A 199 35.58 1.87 23.58
C ASN A 199 36.17 1.10 24.77
N GLY A 200 35.44 0.14 25.35
CA GLY A 200 35.92 -0.75 26.41
C GLY A 200 36.67 -1.99 25.93
N THR A 201 36.53 -2.37 24.66
CA THR A 201 37.20 -3.57 24.08
C THR A 201 38.62 -3.34 23.57
N CYS A 202 39.16 -2.12 23.66
CA CYS A 202 40.56 -1.80 23.33
C CYS A 202 41.57 -2.14 24.46
N LEU A 203 41.22 -3.04 25.40
CA LEU A 203 42.12 -3.52 26.45
C LEU A 203 42.80 -4.88 26.12
N CYS A 204 42.54 -5.46 24.93
CA CYS A 204 43.12 -6.74 24.50
C CYS A 204 44.32 -6.61 23.54
N SER A 205 45.16 -5.58 23.68
CA SER A 205 46.40 -5.45 22.89
C SER A 205 47.69 -5.41 23.72
N ASN A 206 47.69 -6.01 24.93
CA ASN A 206 48.90 -6.04 25.75
C ASN A 206 49.07 -7.35 26.52
N LEU A 207 49.22 -8.48 25.80
CA LEU A 207 49.82 -9.69 26.36
C LEU A 207 50.33 -10.62 25.23
N THR A 208 51.53 -10.31 24.68
CA THR A 208 52.52 -11.27 24.14
C THR A 208 53.77 -10.54 23.61
N MET A 209 54.72 -10.24 24.48
CA MET A 209 56.16 -10.26 24.15
C MET A 209 56.98 -10.33 25.45
N THR A 210 57.17 -11.56 25.94
CA THR A 210 58.41 -12.17 26.50
C THR A 210 58.05 -13.55 27.02
#